data_AF-A0A7J6QYL6-F1
#
_entry.id   AF-A0A7J6QYL6-F1
#
_cell.length_a   1.000
_cell.length_b   1.000
_cell.length_c   1.000
_cell.angle_alpha   90.00
_cell.angle_beta   90.00
_cell.angle_gamma   90.00
#
_symmetry.space_group_name_H-M   'P 1'
#
loop_
_entity.id
_entity.type
_entity.pdbx_description
1 polymer ?
#
loop_
_entity_poly.entity_id
_entity_poly.type
_entity_poly.pdbx_seq_one_letter_code
_entity_poly.pdbx_strand_id
1 'polypeptide(L)'
;YADLDTYVNFFPPLLARSPAGHKGSFGKALFVAGAEGYYGAPMLSSYSFLKAGGGYSRLATVKSIIPVIAAEAPSIVFHELESTSAGSISSDNYDRVFKMAQDLADMVV
;
A
#
# COMPACT_ATOMS: atom_id res chain seq x y z
N TYR A 1 13.15 -12.00 -37.89
CA TYR A 1 12.29 -10.89 -37.43
C TYR A 1 10.85 -10.96 -37.94
N ALA A 2 10.48 -11.89 -38.82
CA ALA A 2 9.10 -12.05 -39.32
C ALA A 2 8.21 -12.94 -38.41
N ASP A 3 8.78 -13.60 -37.40
CA ASP A 3 8.09 -14.60 -36.57
C ASP A 3 7.75 -14.11 -35.14
N LEU A 4 7.70 -12.80 -34.91
CA LEU A 4 7.28 -12.24 -33.63
C LEU A 4 5.81 -11.80 -33.71
N ASP A 5 4.94 -12.54 -33.03
CA ASP A 5 3.57 -12.10 -32.79
C ASP A 5 3.60 -10.86 -31.89
N THR A 6 3.28 -9.71 -32.48
CA THR A 6 3.17 -8.44 -31.76
C THR A 6 1.71 -8.08 -31.60
N TYR A 7 1.31 -7.78 -30.37
CA TYR A 7 -0.04 -7.33 -30.04
C TYR A 7 0.03 -5.95 -29.40
N VAL A 8 -0.92 -5.08 -29.76
CA VAL A 8 -1.15 -3.81 -29.08
C VAL A 8 -2.26 -4.03 -28.07
N ASN A 9 -1.95 -3.93 -26.77
CA ASN A 9 -2.96 -3.95 -25.73
C ASN A 9 -3.67 -2.61 -25.69
N PHE A 10 -4.95 -2.59 -26.06
CA PHE A 10 -5.82 -1.46 -25.79
C PHE A 10 -6.27 -1.53 -24.34
N PHE A 11 -6.01 -0.46 -23.57
CA PHE A 11 -6.47 -0.39 -22.18
C PHE A 11 -7.98 -0.13 -22.14
N PRO A 12 -8.73 -0.80 -21.26
CA PRO A 12 -10.11 -0.41 -21.01
C PRO A 12 -10.14 1.05 -20.51
N PRO A 13 -11.16 1.84 -20.88
CA PRO A 13 -11.29 3.20 -20.38
C PRO A 13 -11.36 3.19 -18.84
N LEU A 14 -10.77 4.22 -18.21
CA LEU A 14 -10.86 4.38 -16.76
C LEU A 14 -12.31 4.59 -16.32
N LEU A 15 -12.68 4.02 -15.18
CA LEU A 15 -13.99 4.23 -14.59
C LEU A 15 -14.18 5.72 -14.23
N ALA A 16 -15.36 6.25 -14.52
CA ALA A 16 -15.70 7.63 -14.16
C ALA A 16 -15.72 7.82 -12.63
N ARG A 17 -15.20 8.95 -12.15
CA ARG A 17 -15.25 9.30 -10.72
C ARG A 17 -16.53 10.07 -10.41
N SER A 18 -17.31 9.59 -9.45
CA SER A 18 -18.48 10.31 -8.94
C SER A 18 -18.05 11.67 -8.34
N PRO A 19 -18.64 12.80 -8.76
CA PRO A 19 -18.37 14.11 -8.16
C PRO A 19 -18.73 14.21 -6.68
N ALA A 20 -19.67 13.37 -6.21
CA ALA A 20 -20.04 13.26 -4.80
C ALA A 20 -19.19 12.23 -4.02
N GLY A 21 -18.19 11.62 -4.67
CA GLY A 21 -17.33 10.61 -4.07
C GLY A 21 -16.40 11.19 -3.00
N HIS A 22 -16.13 10.41 -1.96
CA HIS A 22 -15.21 10.75 -0.89
C HIS A 22 -14.10 9.69 -0.79
N LYS A 23 -13.14 9.87 0.14
CA LYS A 23 -12.01 8.95 0.38
C LYS A 23 -12.39 7.47 0.60
N GLY A 24 -13.64 7.17 0.96
CA GLY A 24 -14.14 5.79 1.09
C GLY A 24 -14.67 5.21 -0.23
N SER A 25 -15.03 6.06 -1.18
CA SER A 25 -15.60 5.67 -2.48
C SER A 25 -14.55 5.15 -3.47
N PHE A 26 -13.26 5.42 -3.22
CA PHE A 26 -12.17 5.14 -4.17
C PHE A 26 -11.22 4.05 -3.68
N GLY A 27 -11.73 3.13 -2.85
CA GLY A 27 -11.00 1.99 -2.34
C GLY A 27 -10.09 2.30 -1.14
N LYS A 28 -9.94 1.30 -0.29
CA LYS A 28 -9.06 1.27 0.88
C LYS A 28 -8.03 0.14 0.70
N ALA A 29 -6.75 0.47 0.65
CA ALA A 29 -5.67 -0.50 0.57
C ALA A 29 -4.89 -0.56 1.89
N LEU A 30 -4.52 -1.78 2.29
CA LEU A 30 -3.56 -2.06 3.35
C LEU A 30 -2.28 -2.65 2.74
N PHE A 31 -1.16 -1.97 2.93
CA PHE A 31 0.16 -2.41 2.54
C PHE A 31 0.85 -3.03 3.76
N VAL A 32 1.32 -4.27 3.66
CA VAL A 32 2.09 -4.93 4.71
C VAL A 32 3.51 -5.14 4.20
N ALA A 33 4.34 -4.12 4.38
CA ALA A 33 5.65 -4.08 3.75
C ALA A 33 6.67 -3.31 4.58
N GLY A 34 7.95 -3.58 4.32
CA GLY A 34 9.08 -2.89 4.94
C GLY A 34 9.78 -3.70 6.02
N ALA A 35 10.95 -3.20 6.38
CA ALA A 35 11.87 -3.71 7.40
C ALA A 35 12.86 -2.58 7.72
N GLU A 36 13.66 -2.71 8.78
CA GLU A 36 14.52 -1.61 9.28
C GLU A 36 15.50 -1.01 8.25
N GLY A 37 15.87 -1.80 7.24
CA GLY A 37 16.70 -1.37 6.10
C GLY A 37 15.93 -1.09 4.80
N TYR A 38 14.61 -1.29 4.75
CA TYR A 38 13.82 -1.32 3.52
C TYR A 38 12.72 -0.24 3.52
N TYR A 39 13.12 0.99 3.21
CA TYR A 39 12.26 2.18 3.20
C TYR A 39 11.50 2.36 1.88
N GLY A 40 12.16 2.06 0.75
CA GLY A 40 11.66 2.41 -0.58
C GLY A 40 10.40 1.63 -0.95
N ALA A 41 10.43 0.30 -0.84
CA ALA A 41 9.30 -0.55 -1.20
C ALA A 41 7.98 -0.18 -0.48
N PRO A 42 7.93 -0.06 0.87
CA PRO A 42 6.70 0.31 1.55
C PRO A 42 6.23 1.74 1.21
N MET A 43 7.13 2.70 1.04
CA MET A 43 6.77 4.07 0.66
C MET A 43 6.19 4.13 -0.76
N LEU A 44 6.92 3.58 -1.74
CA LEU A 44 6.54 3.67 -3.16
C LEU A 44 5.22 2.96 -3.44
N SER A 45 5.03 1.75 -2.91
CA SER A 45 3.79 0.99 -3.10
C SER A 45 2.59 1.74 -2.52
N SER A 46 2.64 2.11 -1.24
CA SER A 46 1.53 2.77 -0.56
C SER A 46 1.24 4.18 -1.09
N TYR A 47 2.27 4.95 -1.47
CA TYR A 47 2.09 6.29 -2.01
C TYR A 47 1.60 6.28 -3.47
N SER A 48 2.05 5.31 -4.28
CA SER A 48 1.59 5.17 -5.67
C SER A 48 0.09 4.93 -5.76
N PHE A 49 -0.50 4.20 -4.81
CA PHE A 49 -1.95 4.01 -4.75
C PHE A 49 -2.71 5.32 -4.61
N LEU A 50 -2.24 6.23 -3.76
CA LEU A 50 -2.82 7.57 -3.63
C LEU A 50 -2.65 8.38 -4.93
N LYS A 51 -1.47 8.30 -5.57
CA LYS A 51 -1.20 8.97 -6.84
C LYS A 51 -2.06 8.43 -7.99
N ALA A 52 -2.37 7.14 -7.99
CA ALA A 52 -3.28 6.51 -8.93
C ALA A 52 -4.76 6.88 -8.68
N GLY A 53 -5.05 7.62 -7.61
CA GLY A 53 -6.39 8.12 -7.28
C GLY A 53 -7.13 7.31 -6.23
N GLY A 54 -6.47 6.34 -5.60
CA GLY A 54 -6.99 5.56 -4.48
C GLY A 54 -7.38 6.42 -3.28
N GLY A 55 -8.42 6.00 -2.56
CA GLY A 55 -9.03 6.82 -1.52
C GLY A 55 -8.31 6.78 -0.18
N TYR A 56 -7.93 5.59 0.28
CA TYR A 56 -7.30 5.37 1.57
C TYR A 56 -6.10 4.42 1.45
N SER A 57 -4.90 4.92 1.76
CA SER A 57 -3.67 4.13 1.81
C SER A 57 -3.20 3.94 3.25
N ARG A 58 -3.17 2.70 3.71
CA ARG A 58 -2.66 2.31 5.03
C ARG A 58 -1.40 1.50 4.87
N LEU A 59 -0.35 1.85 5.60
CA LEU A 59 0.91 1.11 5.62
C LEU A 59 1.13 0.52 7.01
N ALA A 60 1.07 -0.80 7.11
CA ALA A 60 1.52 -1.55 8.27
C ALA A 60 2.99 -1.93 8.08
N THR A 61 3.87 -1.38 8.90
CA THR A 61 5.33 -1.51 8.74
C THR A 61 6.04 -1.43 10.09
N VAL A 62 7.34 -1.74 10.11
CA VAL A 62 8.14 -1.70 11.34
C VAL A 62 8.22 -0.28 11.89
N LYS A 63 8.07 -0.14 13.22
CA LYS A 63 7.97 1.16 13.90
C LYS A 63 9.13 2.12 13.57
N SER A 64 10.34 1.60 13.50
CA SER A 64 11.58 2.37 13.33
C SER A 64 11.64 3.16 12.01
N ILE A 65 11.00 2.69 10.94
CA ILE A 65 11.07 3.35 9.62
C ILE A 65 9.94 4.35 9.36
N ILE A 66 8.90 4.35 10.20
CA ILE A 66 7.72 5.20 10.02
C ILE A 66 8.08 6.70 9.98
N PRO A 67 8.89 7.25 10.91
CA PRO A 67 9.20 8.68 10.89
C PRO A 67 9.88 9.14 9.59
N VAL A 68 10.75 8.28 9.03
CA VAL A 68 11.46 8.55 7.78
C VAL A 68 10.48 8.58 6.60
N ILE A 69 9.60 7.58 6.50
CA ILE A 69 8.63 7.52 5.40
C ILE A 69 7.56 8.62 5.54
N ALA A 70 7.12 8.91 6.77
CA ALA A 70 6.09 9.91 7.04
C ALA A 70 6.53 11.34 6.66
N ALA A 71 7.83 11.63 6.69
CA ALA A 71 8.38 12.90 6.25
C ALA A 71 8.17 13.13 4.73
N GLU A 72 8.30 12.08 3.93
CA GLU A 72 8.19 12.14 2.46
C GLU A 72 6.76 11.89 1.96
N ALA A 73 5.99 11.07 2.68
CA ALA A 73 4.65 10.64 2.28
C ALA A 73 3.62 10.85 3.40
N PRO A 74 3.33 12.11 3.78
CA PRO A 74 2.50 12.45 4.94
C PRO A 74 1.02 12.08 4.78
N SER A 75 0.58 11.72 3.57
CA SER A 75 -0.81 11.33 3.29
C SER A 75 -1.11 9.86 3.59
N ILE A 76 -0.08 9.04 3.89
CA ILE A 76 -0.24 7.63 4.28
C ILE A 76 -0.70 7.55 5.74
N VAL A 77 -1.58 6.60 6.04
CA VAL A 77 -1.93 6.24 7.42
C VAL A 77 -1.04 5.08 7.88
N PHE A 78 -0.25 5.29 8.93
CA PHE A 78 0.71 4.30 9.41
C PHE A 78 0.16 3.43 10.54
N HIS A 79 0.50 2.15 10.50
CA HIS A 79 0.23 1.19 11.57
C HIS A 79 1.55 0.54 12.00
N GLU A 80 1.98 0.80 13.23
CA GLU A 80 3.24 0.27 13.76
C GLU A 80 3.17 -1.24 13.93
N LEU A 81 4.16 -1.99 13.43
CA LEU A 81 4.34 -3.42 13.67
C LEU A 81 5.65 -3.66 14.43
N GLU A 82 5.67 -4.72 15.23
CA GLU A 82 6.88 -5.18 15.90
C GLU A 82 7.86 -5.78 14.89
N SER A 83 9.16 -5.54 15.09
CA SER A 83 10.22 -6.16 14.29
C SER A 83 10.83 -7.38 14.98
N THR A 84 11.38 -8.30 14.18
CA THR A 84 12.27 -9.35 14.67
C THR A 84 13.64 -8.75 15.02
N SER A 85 14.51 -9.55 15.65
CA SER A 85 15.91 -9.14 15.88
C SER A 85 16.70 -8.87 14.59
N ALA A 86 16.23 -9.37 13.44
CA ALA A 86 16.81 -9.09 12.14
C ALA A 86 16.18 -7.86 11.44
N GLY A 87 15.24 -7.17 12.10
CA GLY A 87 14.59 -5.96 11.59
C GLY A 87 13.46 -6.20 10.57
N SER A 88 13.08 -7.46 10.30
CA SER A 88 11.90 -7.79 9.50
C SER A 88 10.62 -7.65 10.34
N ILE A 89 9.45 -7.56 9.71
CA ILE A 89 8.16 -7.64 10.43
C ILE A 89 8.08 -8.98 11.19
N SER A 90 7.75 -8.94 12.49
CA SER A 90 7.57 -10.14 13.31
C SER A 90 6.25 -10.86 12.99
N SER A 91 6.25 -12.19 13.05
CA SER A 91 5.04 -13.02 12.96
C SER A 91 4.06 -12.77 14.09
N ASP A 92 4.51 -12.20 15.22
CA ASP A 92 3.65 -11.85 16.36
C ASP A 92 2.59 -10.80 16.00
N ASN A 93 2.79 -10.10 14.87
CA ASN A 93 1.82 -9.15 14.35
C ASN A 93 0.64 -9.80 13.61
N TYR A 94 0.62 -11.12 13.41
CA TYR A 94 -0.33 -11.82 12.53
C TYR A 94 -1.78 -11.44 12.83
N ASP A 95 -2.24 -11.62 14.08
CA ASP A 95 -3.64 -11.36 14.44
C ASP A 95 -4.03 -9.90 14.21
N ARG A 96 -3.09 -8.98 14.47
CA ARG A 96 -3.30 -7.55 14.26
C ARG A 96 -3.42 -7.22 12.78
N VAL A 97 -2.52 -7.74 11.94
CA VAL A 97 -2.56 -7.55 10.48
C VAL A 97 -3.81 -8.18 9.89
N PHE A 98 -4.14 -9.40 10.31
CA PHE A 98 -5.33 -10.12 9.87
C PHE A 98 -6.61 -9.34 10.18
N LYS A 99 -6.74 -8.83 11.40
CA LYS A 99 -7.87 -7.98 11.78
C LYS A 99 -7.93 -6.68 10.97
N MET A 100 -6.80 -6.01 10.75
CA MET A 100 -6.76 -4.80 9.91
C MET A 100 -7.17 -5.10 8.46
N ALA A 101 -6.75 -6.23 7.91
CA ALA A 101 -7.13 -6.65 6.57
C ALA A 101 -8.65 -6.84 6.45
N GLN A 102 -9.28 -7.48 7.44
CA GLN A 102 -10.73 -7.69 7.45
C GLN A 102 -11.52 -6.40 7.66
N ASP A 103 -11.10 -5.57 8.60
CA ASP A 103 -11.91 -4.44 9.06
C ASP A 103 -11.72 -3.18 8.21
N LEU A 104 -10.53 -2.99 7.63
CA LEU A 104 -10.10 -1.69 7.12
C LEU A 104 -9.86 -1.65 5.61
N ALA A 105 -9.65 -2.80 4.96
CA ALA A 105 -9.13 -2.86 3.60
C ALA A 105 -10.07 -3.58 2.64
N ASP A 106 -10.18 -3.05 1.42
CA ASP A 106 -10.80 -3.73 0.29
C ASP A 106 -9.76 -4.57 -0.48
N MET A 107 -8.47 -4.26 -0.29
CA MET A 107 -7.32 -4.95 -0.88
C MET A 107 -6.13 -4.93 0.07
N VAL A 108 -5.42 -6.06 0.14
CA VAL A 108 -4.13 -6.18 0.85
C VAL A 108 -3.02 -6.36 -0.17
N VAL A 109 -1.93 -5.62 0.01
CA VAL A 109 -0.72 -5.65 -0.84
C VAL A 109 0.50 -5.97 0.01
#